data_AF-G3YD42-F1
#
_entry.id   AF-G3YD42-F1
#
_cell.length_a   1.000
_cell.length_b   1.000
_cell.length_c   1.000
_cell.angle_alpha   90.00
_cell.angle_beta   90.00
_cell.angle_gamma   90.00
#
_symmetry.space_group_name_H-M   'P 1'
#
loop_
_entity.id
_entity.type
_entity.pdbx_description
1 polymer ?
#
loop_
_entity_poly.entity_id
_entity_poly.type
_entity_poly.pdbx_seq_one_letter_code
_entity_poly.pdbx_strand_id
1 'polypeptide(L)'
;HIRGIGRMMEMCGPESFARPVSHQLFIGFRPLVILEACISRQDTFLSSHEWRTIPFALLEPSPLQTLLSHGSILPSILQRVQSIDSLPLKDRRSECQSILADLINTLQELDIWEQSLQAAINGPLCWPITTCSSPARANSAVEGSLWFYSLPIATSLTHLWAFRAVCFSQIAHL
;
A
#
# COMPACT_ATOMS: atom_id res chain seq x y z
N HIS A 1 -5.37 -19.54 1.45
CA HIS A 1 -6.72 -18.99 1.19
C HIS A 1 -6.69 -17.71 0.36
N ILE A 2 -5.95 -16.66 0.75
CA ILE A 2 -5.93 -15.37 0.03
C ILE A 2 -5.55 -15.48 -1.46
N ARG A 3 -4.53 -16.27 -1.81
CA ARG A 3 -4.18 -16.52 -3.22
C ARG A 3 -5.33 -17.09 -4.05
N GLY A 4 -6.12 -18.00 -3.48
CA GLY A 4 -7.29 -18.56 -4.14
C GLY A 4 -8.38 -17.51 -4.37
N ILE A 5 -8.60 -16.62 -3.40
CA ILE A 5 -9.52 -15.49 -3.54
C ILE A 5 -9.04 -14.51 -4.60
N GLY A 6 -7.76 -14.13 -4.58
CA GLY A 6 -7.16 -13.27 -5.61
C GLY A 6 -7.34 -13.86 -7.00
N ARG A 7 -7.07 -15.17 -7.18
CA ARG A 7 -7.25 -15.83 -8.47
C ARG A 7 -8.71 -15.87 -8.91
N MET A 8 -9.65 -16.12 -7.99
CA MET A 8 -11.09 -16.04 -8.27
C MET A 8 -11.48 -14.63 -8.73
N MET A 9 -11.02 -13.59 -8.04
CA MET A 9 -11.29 -12.21 -8.41
C MET A 9 -10.78 -11.91 -9.83
N GLU A 10 -9.53 -12.26 -10.11
CA GLU A 10 -8.92 -12.08 -11.42
C GLU A 10 -9.73 -12.75 -12.55
N MET A 11 -10.18 -14.00 -12.33
CA MET A 11 -11.00 -14.73 -13.31
C MET A 11 -12.38 -14.11 -13.54
N CYS A 12 -12.97 -13.47 -12.51
CA CYS A 12 -14.26 -12.79 -12.66
C CYS A 12 -14.15 -11.46 -13.43
N GLY A 13 -12.95 -10.89 -13.55
CA GLY A 13 -12.74 -9.59 -14.19
C GLY A 13 -13.19 -8.40 -13.33
N PRO A 14 -12.66 -7.19 -13.62
CA PRO A 14 -12.91 -6.01 -12.82
C PRO A 14 -14.37 -5.52 -12.87
N GLU A 15 -15.08 -5.71 -13.99
CA GLU A 15 -16.48 -5.31 -14.18
C GLU A 15 -17.42 -6.02 -13.21
N SER A 16 -17.11 -7.26 -12.86
CA SER A 16 -17.89 -8.06 -11.91
C SER A 16 -17.93 -7.44 -10.51
N PHE A 17 -17.00 -6.55 -10.19
CA PHE A 17 -16.85 -5.91 -8.88
C PHE A 17 -17.34 -4.46 -8.81
N ALA A 18 -17.97 -3.95 -9.87
CA ALA A 18 -18.57 -2.60 -9.87
C ALA A 18 -19.93 -2.52 -9.15
N ARG A 19 -20.62 -3.66 -8.95
CA ARG A 19 -21.97 -3.71 -8.34
C ARG A 19 -21.89 -3.75 -6.82
N PRO A 20 -22.88 -3.22 -6.05
CA PRO A 20 -22.74 -3.01 -4.61
C PRO A 20 -22.28 -4.21 -3.79
N VAL A 21 -22.86 -5.40 -3.99
CA VAL A 21 -22.52 -6.60 -3.19
C VAL A 21 -21.11 -7.11 -3.53
N SER A 22 -20.79 -7.23 -4.82
CA SER A 22 -19.45 -7.68 -5.24
C SER A 22 -18.39 -6.63 -4.92
N HIS A 23 -18.73 -5.34 -5.01
CA HIS A 23 -17.85 -4.24 -4.63
C HIS A 23 -17.41 -4.33 -3.16
N GLN A 24 -18.32 -4.68 -2.24
CA GLN A 24 -17.95 -4.89 -0.83
C GLN A 24 -16.94 -6.03 -0.66
N LEU A 25 -17.11 -7.12 -1.40
CA LEU A 25 -16.13 -8.21 -1.42
C LEU A 25 -14.78 -7.73 -1.96
N PHE A 26 -14.79 -6.95 -3.05
CA PHE A 26 -13.59 -6.38 -3.64
C PHE A 26 -12.82 -5.53 -2.64
N ILE A 27 -13.44 -4.49 -2.07
CA ILE A 27 -12.76 -3.57 -1.16
C ILE A 27 -12.32 -4.24 0.15
N GLY A 28 -13.02 -5.29 0.60
CA GLY A 28 -12.68 -6.06 1.79
C GLY A 28 -11.46 -6.97 1.60
N PHE A 29 -11.34 -7.63 0.44
CA PHE A 29 -10.21 -8.54 0.17
C PHE A 29 -9.01 -7.87 -0.49
N ARG A 30 -9.19 -6.72 -1.17
CA ARG A 30 -8.13 -6.03 -1.87
C ARG A 30 -6.88 -5.72 -1.03
N PRO A 31 -6.96 -5.22 0.23
CA PRO A 31 -5.77 -5.02 1.06
C PRO A 31 -5.01 -6.32 1.31
N LEU A 32 -5.74 -7.43 1.54
CA LEU A 32 -5.15 -8.74 1.82
C LEU A 32 -4.45 -9.33 0.59
N VAL A 33 -5.03 -9.16 -0.60
CA VAL A 33 -4.44 -9.62 -1.85
C VAL A 33 -3.16 -8.82 -2.18
N ILE A 34 -3.16 -7.50 -1.99
CA ILE A 34 -1.96 -6.66 -2.17
C ILE A 34 -0.88 -7.04 -1.16
N LEU A 35 -1.23 -7.22 0.12
CA LEU A 35 -0.30 -7.62 1.15
C LEU A 35 0.36 -8.98 0.84
N GLU A 36 -0.45 -9.99 0.46
CA GLU A 36 0.07 -11.30 0.06
C GLU A 36 0.99 -11.20 -1.16
N ALA A 37 0.66 -10.36 -2.15
CA ALA A 37 1.50 -10.10 -3.32
C ALA A 37 2.85 -9.46 -2.92
N CYS A 38 2.85 -8.49 -2.01
CA CYS A 38 4.08 -7.90 -1.46
C CYS A 38 4.93 -8.93 -0.72
N ILE A 39 4.33 -9.74 0.17
CA ILE A 39 5.04 -10.76 0.96
C ILE A 39 5.65 -11.82 0.05
N SER A 40 4.88 -12.28 -0.94
CA SER A 40 5.34 -13.28 -1.91
C SER A 40 6.24 -12.70 -3.00
N ARG A 41 6.35 -11.37 -3.09
CA ARG A 41 7.09 -10.63 -4.11
C ARG A 41 6.70 -11.09 -5.52
N GLN A 42 5.39 -11.17 -5.74
CA GLN A 42 4.78 -11.51 -7.02
C GLN A 42 3.86 -10.37 -7.44
N ASP A 43 3.94 -9.98 -8.70
CA ASP A 43 3.01 -9.00 -9.28
C ASP A 43 1.56 -9.45 -9.09
N THR A 44 0.65 -8.47 -9.10
CA THR A 44 -0.77 -8.66 -8.87
C THR A 44 -1.57 -7.94 -9.94
N PHE A 45 -2.64 -8.59 -10.42
CA PHE A 45 -3.58 -8.00 -11.38
C PHE A 45 -4.16 -6.65 -10.90
N LEU A 46 -4.18 -6.43 -9.58
CA LEU A 46 -4.64 -5.19 -8.95
C LEU A 46 -3.79 -3.96 -9.28
N SER A 47 -2.59 -4.15 -9.84
CA SER A 47 -1.70 -3.08 -10.28
C SER A 47 -2.14 -2.46 -11.61
N SER A 48 -2.95 -3.17 -12.40
CA SER A 48 -3.40 -2.70 -13.71
C SER A 48 -4.40 -1.54 -13.62
N HIS A 49 -4.43 -0.71 -14.66
CA HIS A 49 -5.31 0.45 -14.72
C HIS A 49 -6.80 0.06 -14.58
N GLU A 50 -7.23 -0.99 -15.28
CA GLU A 50 -8.61 -1.48 -15.25
C GLU A 50 -9.08 -1.84 -13.83
N TRP A 51 -8.22 -2.52 -13.06
CA TRP A 51 -8.53 -2.90 -11.67
C TRP A 51 -8.46 -1.75 -10.66
N ARG A 52 -7.85 -0.62 -11.04
CA ARG A 52 -7.83 0.61 -10.25
C ARG A 52 -9.00 1.54 -10.54
N THR A 53 -9.67 1.39 -11.68
CA THR A 53 -10.73 2.31 -12.13
C THR A 53 -12.10 1.65 -12.22
N ILE A 54 -12.24 0.53 -12.93
CA ILE A 54 -13.54 -0.08 -13.24
C ILE A 54 -14.33 -0.47 -12.00
N PRO A 55 -13.76 -1.10 -10.95
CA PRO A 55 -14.52 -1.45 -9.75
C PRO A 55 -15.11 -0.24 -9.02
N PHE A 56 -14.54 0.96 -9.21
CA PHE A 56 -14.98 2.20 -8.57
C PHE A 56 -15.81 3.10 -9.50
N ALA A 57 -16.18 2.64 -10.70
CA ALA A 57 -16.90 3.45 -11.67
C ALA A 57 -18.29 3.93 -11.21
N LEU A 58 -18.92 3.19 -10.28
CA LEU A 58 -20.25 3.52 -9.73
C LEU A 58 -20.20 3.99 -8.27
N LEU A 59 -19.09 3.72 -7.58
CA LEU A 59 -18.93 3.94 -6.15
C LEU A 59 -17.55 4.55 -5.92
N GLU A 60 -17.54 5.80 -5.45
CA GLU A 60 -16.31 6.53 -5.18
C GLU A 60 -15.40 5.76 -4.20
N PRO A 61 -14.09 5.65 -4.48
CA PRO A 61 -13.17 4.96 -3.60
C PRO A 61 -13.00 5.74 -2.29
N SER A 62 -13.02 5.03 -1.17
CA SER A 62 -12.60 5.62 0.10
C SER A 62 -11.10 5.96 0.06
N PRO A 63 -10.59 6.85 0.94
CA PRO A 63 -9.17 7.19 0.96
C PRO A 63 -8.25 5.97 1.01
N LEU A 64 -8.59 4.96 1.83
CA LEU A 64 -7.86 3.70 1.90
C LEU A 64 -7.82 2.99 0.54
N GLN A 65 -8.93 2.97 -0.20
CA GLN A 65 -8.98 2.30 -1.50
C GLN A 65 -8.15 3.05 -2.55
N THR A 66 -8.11 4.38 -2.54
CA THR A 66 -7.21 5.15 -3.39
C THR A 66 -5.74 4.91 -3.03
N LEU A 67 -5.41 4.87 -1.74
CA LEU A 67 -4.06 4.52 -1.26
C LEU A 67 -3.62 3.13 -1.75
N LEU A 68 -4.51 2.14 -1.65
CA LEU A 68 -4.24 0.79 -2.13
C LEU A 68 -4.05 0.74 -3.65
N SER A 69 -4.68 1.64 -4.42
CA SER A 69 -4.39 1.77 -5.85
C SER A 69 -2.94 2.16 -6.10
N HIS A 70 -2.41 3.16 -5.38
CA HIS A 70 -1.00 3.54 -5.48
C HIS A 70 -0.07 2.40 -5.03
N GLY A 71 -0.33 1.82 -3.86
CA GLY A 71 0.49 0.74 -3.29
C GLY A 71 0.46 -0.57 -4.08
N SER A 72 -0.55 -0.81 -4.92
CA SER A 72 -0.68 -2.04 -5.71
C SER A 72 0.44 -2.25 -6.74
N ILE A 73 1.27 -1.24 -7.04
CA ILE A 73 2.44 -1.38 -7.91
C ILE A 73 3.63 -2.03 -7.19
N LEU A 74 3.71 -1.93 -5.86
CA LEU A 74 4.87 -2.40 -5.09
C LEU A 74 5.22 -3.88 -5.31
N PRO A 75 4.27 -4.82 -5.40
CA PRO A 75 4.59 -6.22 -5.64
C PRO A 75 5.42 -6.45 -6.92
N SER A 76 5.13 -5.73 -8.01
CA SER A 76 5.89 -5.87 -9.27
C SER A 76 7.31 -5.34 -9.14
N ILE A 77 7.49 -4.21 -8.45
CA ILE A 77 8.80 -3.64 -8.14
C ILE A 77 9.61 -4.63 -7.28
N LEU A 78 9.00 -5.21 -6.25
CA LEU A 78 9.63 -6.19 -5.37
C LEU A 78 10.04 -7.47 -6.09
N GLN A 79 9.25 -7.92 -7.07
CA GLN A 79 9.57 -9.07 -7.92
C GLN A 79 10.79 -8.77 -8.81
N ARG A 80 10.85 -7.56 -9.38
CA ARG A 80 11.99 -7.12 -10.19
C ARG A 80 13.28 -7.05 -9.37
N VAL A 81 13.22 -6.54 -8.14
CA VAL A 81 14.37 -6.52 -7.21
C VAL A 81 14.95 -7.92 -7.00
N GLN A 82 14.12 -8.96 -6.82
CA GLN A 82 14.61 -10.34 -6.67
C GLN A 82 15.29 -10.90 -7.92
N SER A 83 14.98 -10.34 -9.08
CA SER A 83 15.45 -10.85 -10.36
C SER A 83 16.76 -10.20 -10.81
N ILE A 84 17.22 -9.11 -10.16
CA ILE A 84 18.42 -8.35 -10.55
C ILE A 84 19.65 -9.27 -10.67
N ASP A 85 19.87 -10.15 -9.69
CA ASP A 85 21.04 -11.03 -9.68
C ASP A 85 21.02 -12.09 -10.79
N SER A 86 19.85 -12.38 -11.34
CA SER A 86 19.70 -13.28 -12.49
C SER A 86 19.99 -12.61 -13.83
N LEU A 87 20.04 -11.27 -13.87
CA LEU A 87 20.28 -10.52 -15.10
C LEU A 87 21.76 -10.50 -15.50
N PRO A 88 22.06 -10.40 -16.81
CA PRO A 88 23.42 -10.15 -17.29
C PRO A 88 24.01 -8.87 -16.68
N LEU A 89 25.30 -8.88 -16.33
CA LEU A 89 25.97 -7.74 -15.65
C LEU A 89 25.77 -6.39 -16.36
N LYS A 90 25.72 -6.40 -17.69
CA LYS A 90 25.50 -5.19 -18.52
C LYS A 90 24.13 -4.55 -18.31
N ASP A 91 23.11 -5.34 -17.94
CA ASP A 91 21.72 -4.91 -17.83
C ASP A 91 21.33 -4.58 -16.37
N ARG A 92 22.11 -5.08 -15.39
CA ARG A 92 21.84 -4.85 -13.96
C ARG A 92 21.78 -3.38 -13.59
N ARG A 93 22.71 -2.57 -14.11
CA ARG A 93 22.78 -1.14 -13.76
C ARG A 93 21.53 -0.39 -14.23
N SER A 94 21.09 -0.61 -15.46
CA SER A 94 19.88 0.03 -16.00
C SER A 94 18.63 -0.46 -15.26
N GLU A 95 18.58 -1.74 -14.89
CA GLU A 95 17.46 -2.27 -14.12
C GLU A 95 17.40 -1.68 -12.70
N CYS A 96 18.52 -1.61 -11.98
CA CYS A 96 18.58 -0.94 -10.68
C CYS A 96 18.14 0.53 -10.77
N GLN A 97 18.55 1.24 -11.81
CA GLN A 97 18.13 2.64 -12.03
C GLN A 97 16.63 2.75 -12.30
N SER A 98 16.06 1.84 -13.10
CA SER A 98 14.61 1.81 -13.35
C SER A 98 13.84 1.50 -12.08
N ILE A 99 14.25 0.50 -11.30
CA ILE A 99 13.62 0.13 -10.03
C ILE A 99 13.71 1.30 -9.04
N LEU A 100 14.86 1.97 -8.94
CA LEU A 100 15.02 3.13 -8.08
C LEU A 100 14.08 4.27 -8.49
N ALA A 101 13.93 4.53 -9.79
CA ALA A 101 12.99 5.52 -10.30
C ALA A 101 11.53 5.16 -9.94
N ASP A 102 11.14 3.89 -10.09
CA ASP A 102 9.79 3.42 -9.77
C ASP A 102 9.49 3.52 -8.26
N LEU A 103 10.47 3.22 -7.41
CA LEU A 103 10.37 3.37 -5.95
C LEU A 103 10.21 4.85 -5.54
N ILE A 104 10.98 5.75 -6.16
CA ILE A 104 10.89 7.19 -5.91
C ILE A 104 9.53 7.73 -6.39
N ASN A 105 9.08 7.36 -7.58
CA ASN A 105 7.77 7.77 -8.09
C ASN A 105 6.64 7.26 -7.17
N THR A 106 6.74 6.02 -6.69
CA THR A 106 5.76 5.48 -5.73
C THR A 106 5.73 6.27 -4.43
N LEU A 107 6.90 6.63 -3.87
CA LEU A 107 6.97 7.48 -2.68
C LEU A 107 6.33 8.86 -2.92
N GLN A 108 6.57 9.48 -4.07
CA GLN A 108 5.96 10.77 -4.43
C GLN A 108 4.44 10.67 -4.54
N GLU A 109 3.91 9.62 -5.17
CA GLU A 109 2.46 9.39 -5.24
C GLU A 109 1.84 9.21 -3.85
N LEU A 110 2.52 8.48 -2.95
CA LEU A 110 2.09 8.29 -1.57
C LEU A 110 2.10 9.61 -0.76
N ASP A 111 3.09 10.47 -0.99
CA ASP A 111 3.18 11.80 -0.37
C ASP A 111 2.07 12.74 -0.85
N ILE A 112 1.80 12.77 -2.16
CA ILE A 112 0.69 13.54 -2.76
C ILE A 112 -0.65 13.06 -2.20
N TRP A 113 -0.82 11.75 -2.06
CA TRP A 113 -2.03 11.17 -1.48
C TRP A 113 -2.22 11.60 -0.02
N GLU A 114 -1.17 11.55 0.82
CA GLU A 114 -1.26 11.97 2.23
C GLU A 114 -1.61 13.45 2.36
N GLN A 115 -0.98 14.31 1.55
CA GLN A 115 -1.29 15.75 1.51
C GLN A 115 -2.74 16.01 1.11
N SER A 116 -3.24 15.27 0.12
CA SER A 116 -4.64 15.36 -0.32
C SER A 116 -5.61 14.94 0.78
N LEU A 117 -5.30 13.87 1.53
CA LEU A 117 -6.10 13.43 2.67
C LEU A 117 -6.08 14.44 3.82
N GLN A 118 -4.92 15.00 4.14
CA GLN A 118 -4.77 16.03 5.18
C GLN A 118 -5.56 17.30 4.82
N ALA A 119 -5.58 17.70 3.54
CA ALA A 119 -6.35 18.85 3.08
C ALA A 119 -7.87 18.64 3.14
N ALA A 120 -8.32 17.39 3.05
CA ALA A 120 -9.75 17.03 3.11
C ALA A 120 -10.32 16.97 4.54
N ILE A 121 -9.48 17.00 5.58
CA ILE A 121 -9.88 16.82 6.98
C ILE A 121 -9.67 18.10 7.78
N ASN A 122 -10.68 18.43 8.58
CA ASN A 122 -10.61 19.52 9.56
C ASN A 122 -9.87 19.05 10.82
N GLY A 123 -8.53 19.08 10.78
CA GLY A 123 -7.65 18.71 11.90
C GLY A 123 -6.50 17.79 11.49
N PRO A 124 -5.60 17.45 12.43
CA PRO A 124 -4.48 16.53 12.14
C PRO A 124 -4.97 15.10 11.89
N LEU A 125 -4.33 14.39 10.96
CA LEU A 125 -4.62 12.97 10.70
C LEU A 125 -4.30 12.07 11.91
N CYS A 126 -3.20 12.37 12.60
CA CYS A 126 -2.80 11.74 13.86
C CYS A 126 -2.03 12.72 14.75
N TRP A 127 -2.07 12.51 16.06
CA TRP A 127 -1.35 13.31 17.04
C TRP A 127 -0.86 12.45 18.21
N PRO A 128 0.28 12.78 18.82
CA PRO A 128 0.80 12.04 19.97
C PRO A 128 -0.05 12.32 21.22
N ILE A 129 -0.14 11.32 22.08
CA ILE A 129 -0.64 11.45 23.44
C ILE A 129 0.46 11.04 24.41
N THR A 130 0.78 11.96 25.31
CA THR A 130 1.51 11.67 26.54
C THR A 130 0.54 11.00 27.51
N THR A 131 0.68 9.69 27.70
CA THR A 131 -0.01 9.01 28.80
C THR A 131 0.54 9.56 30.11
N CYS A 132 -0.33 10.08 30.99
CA CYS A 132 0.09 10.56 32.31
C CYS A 132 0.90 9.48 33.04
N SER A 133 2.00 9.92 33.65
CA SER A 133 3.05 9.16 34.30
C SER A 133 2.52 8.03 35.20
N SER A 134 2.70 6.76 34.78
CA SER A 134 2.96 5.70 35.76
C SER A 134 4.46 5.72 36.09
N PRO A 135 4.85 5.53 37.37
CA PRO A 135 6.24 5.63 37.76
C PRO A 135 7.07 4.62 36.98
N ALA A 136 8.10 5.14 36.32
CA ALA A 136 9.00 4.44 35.42
C ALA A 136 9.37 3.05 35.95
N ARG A 137 8.85 2.01 35.28
CA ARG A 137 9.51 0.71 35.26
C ARG A 137 10.30 0.63 33.98
N ALA A 138 11.61 0.59 34.16
CA ALA A 138 12.66 0.71 33.16
C ALA A 138 12.47 -0.20 31.93
N ASN A 139 12.91 0.33 30.78
CA ASN A 139 13.37 -0.37 29.58
C ASN A 139 12.34 -0.96 28.60
N SER A 140 11.34 -0.18 28.17
CA SER A 140 10.68 -0.46 26.88
C SER A 140 10.68 0.77 25.98
N ALA A 141 11.32 0.65 24.81
CA ALA A 141 11.35 1.68 23.79
C ALA A 141 9.94 2.00 23.27
N VAL A 142 9.73 3.29 23.00
CA VAL A 142 8.52 3.97 22.48
C VAL A 142 7.45 4.27 23.53
N GLU A 143 7.76 5.26 24.37
CA GLU A 143 6.82 5.90 25.29
C GLU A 143 5.99 6.96 24.52
N GLY A 144 5.01 6.50 23.75
CA GLY A 144 4.11 7.39 23.02
C GLY A 144 2.96 6.65 22.35
N SER A 145 1.72 6.93 22.75
CA SER A 145 0.53 6.47 22.04
C SER A 145 0.13 7.48 20.97
N LEU A 146 -0.22 7.03 19.77
CA LEU A 146 -0.77 7.89 18.72
C LEU A 146 -2.28 7.80 18.71
N TRP A 147 -2.95 8.94 18.70
CA TRP A 147 -4.38 9.05 18.39
C TRP A 147 -4.55 9.41 16.92
N PHE A 148 -5.67 8.97 16.37
CA PHE A 148 -6.02 9.15 14.98
C PHE A 148 -7.37 9.82 14.85
N TYR A 149 -7.56 10.59 13.78
CA TYR A 149 -8.83 11.26 13.53
C TYR A 149 -10.03 10.30 13.51
N SER A 150 -9.83 9.10 12.94
CA SER A 150 -10.81 8.00 12.97
C SER A 150 -10.14 6.66 12.67
N LEU A 151 -10.85 5.55 12.91
CA LEU A 151 -10.33 4.20 12.60
C LEU A 151 -9.98 4.01 11.10
N PRO A 152 -10.78 4.47 10.13
CA PRO A 152 -10.38 4.44 8.72
C PRO A 152 -9.09 5.21 8.42
N ILE A 153 -8.88 6.36 9.07
CA ILE A 153 -7.65 7.14 8.91
C ILE A 153 -6.46 6.41 9.53
N ALA A 154 -6.62 5.85 10.73
CA ALA A 154 -5.59 5.02 11.35
C ALA A 154 -5.17 3.85 10.45
N THR A 155 -6.16 3.17 9.87
CA THR A 155 -5.94 2.06 8.94
C THR A 155 -5.20 2.52 7.69
N SER A 156 -5.59 3.66 7.12
CA SER A 156 -4.96 4.23 5.92
C SER A 156 -3.52 4.65 6.20
N LEU A 157 -3.25 5.36 7.30
CA LEU A 157 -1.90 5.75 7.69
C LEU A 157 -1.00 4.54 7.97
N THR A 158 -1.54 3.48 8.58
CA THR A 158 -0.78 2.25 8.80
C THR A 158 -0.34 1.61 7.47
N HIS A 159 -1.22 1.56 6.48
CA HIS A 159 -0.85 1.07 5.14
C HIS A 159 0.12 2.00 4.44
N LEU A 160 -0.06 3.32 4.55
CA LEU A 160 0.85 4.32 3.99
C LEU A 160 2.26 4.14 4.53
N TRP A 161 2.40 4.04 5.85
CA TRP A 161 3.70 3.86 6.49
C TRP A 161 4.32 2.51 6.14
N ALA A 162 3.52 1.45 6.05
CA ALA A 162 4.01 0.15 5.59
C ALA A 162 4.55 0.21 4.15
N PHE A 163 3.82 0.85 3.23
CA PHE A 163 4.27 1.02 1.84
C PHE A 163 5.55 1.87 1.76
N ARG A 164 5.62 2.99 2.49
CA ARG A 164 6.85 3.80 2.57
C ARG A 164 8.03 3.00 3.14
N ALA A 165 7.82 2.24 4.20
CA ALA A 165 8.85 1.41 4.80
C ALA A 165 9.39 0.35 3.82
N VAL A 166 8.51 -0.28 3.04
CA VAL A 166 8.90 -1.19 1.95
C VAL A 166 9.77 -0.48 0.93
N CYS A 167 9.36 0.71 0.46
CA CYS A 167 10.15 1.49 -0.49
C CYS A 167 11.53 1.83 0.05
N PHE A 168 11.62 2.44 1.24
CA PHE A 168 12.89 2.81 1.86
C PHE A 168 13.81 1.62 2.09
N SER A 169 13.24 0.48 2.51
CA SER A 169 14.00 -0.76 2.64
C SER A 169 14.60 -1.19 1.31
N GLN A 170 13.84 -1.18 0.21
CA GLN A 170 14.40 -1.57 -1.10
C GLN A 170 15.45 -0.58 -1.60
N ILE A 171 15.23 0.73 -1.44
CA ILE A 171 16.21 1.77 -1.82
C ILE A 171 17.52 1.56 -1.06
N ALA A 172 17.48 1.26 0.24
CA ALA A 172 18.68 1.01 1.03
C ALA A 172 19.45 -0.25 0.63
N HIS A 173 18.82 -1.18 -0.10
CA HIS A 173 19.43 -2.43 -0.56
C HIS A 173 19.94 -2.37 -2.00
N LEU A 174 19.55 -1.36 -2.80
CA LEU A 174 19.99 -1.15 -4.18
C LEU A 174 21.32 -0.40 -4.24
#